data_AF-A0A4Q6GDY5-F1
#
_entry.id   AF-A0A4Q6GDY5-F1
#
_cell.length_a   1.000
_cell.length_b   1.000
_cell.length_c   1.000
_cell.angle_alpha   90.00
_cell.angle_beta   90.00
_cell.angle_gamma   90.00
#
_symmetry.space_group_name_H-M   'P 1'
#
loop_
_entity.id
_entity.type
_entity.pdbx_description
1 polymer ?
#
loop_
_entity_poly.entity_id
_entity_poly.type
_entity_poly.pdbx_seq_one_letter_code
_entity_poly.pdbx_strand_id
1 'polypeptide(L)'
;ATLPKQFRDHLPAYTRAAAAGVTCRTLLIEGERSPRSYRDNVEKLAGWMPHVDKRTIAGASHGMNVTHAAAFNRLLHAFVGSRTQ
;
A
#
# COMPACT_ATOMS: atom_id res chain seq x y z
N ALA A 1 12.86 25.74 4.34
CA ALA A 1 13.13 24.32 4.02
C ALA A 1 12.11 23.43 4.74
N THR A 2 11.31 22.65 4.00
CA THR A 2 10.29 21.73 4.54
C THR A 2 10.87 20.36 4.90
N LEU A 3 11.86 19.89 4.14
CA LEU A 3 12.50 18.58 4.31
C LEU A 3 13.07 18.31 5.73
N PRO A 4 13.81 19.23 6.38
CA PRO A 4 14.35 18.98 7.72
C PRO A 4 13.28 18.88 8.82
N LYS A 5 12.12 19.50 8.60
CA LYS A 5 10.96 19.40 9.51
C LYS A 5 10.24 18.06 9.32
N GLN A 6 10.17 17.55 8.10
CA GLN A 6 9.61 16.22 7.80
C GLN A 6 10.45 15.08 8.42
N PHE A 7 11.78 15.23 8.49
CA PHE A 7 12.63 14.27 9.20
C PHE A 7 12.43 14.22 10.73
N ARG A 8 11.90 15.30 11.31
CA ARG A 8 11.63 15.40 12.76
C ARG A 8 10.21 14.99 13.12
N ASP A 9 9.35 14.82 12.12
CA ASP A 9 7.99 14.38 12.31
C ASP A 9 7.98 12.85 12.36
N HIS A 10 8.16 12.30 13.56
CA HIS A 10 8.07 10.86 13.77
C HIS A 10 6.61 10.46 13.58
N LEU A 11 6.27 10.06 12.35
CA LEU A 11 4.98 9.42 12.09
C LEU A 11 4.81 8.27 13.10
N PRO A 12 3.63 8.17 13.76
CA PRO A 12 3.40 7.10 14.71
C PRO A 12 3.61 5.75 14.03
N ALA A 13 4.16 4.79 14.78
CA ALA A 13 4.35 3.46 14.27
C ALA A 13 3.01 2.86 13.82
N TYR A 14 2.99 2.14 12.71
CA TYR A 14 1.83 1.34 12.34
C TYR A 14 1.57 0.30 13.42
N THR A 15 0.38 0.34 14.02
CA THR A 15 -0.04 -0.63 15.03
C THR A 15 -1.11 -1.56 14.48
N ARG A 16 -1.16 -2.79 15.00
CA ARG A 16 -2.23 -3.74 14.69
C ARG A 16 -3.62 -3.15 15.01
N ALA A 17 -3.75 -2.46 16.15
CA ALA A 17 -5.02 -1.85 16.55
C ALA A 17 -5.50 -0.77 15.56
N ALA A 18 -4.60 0.10 15.10
CA ALA A 18 -4.93 1.11 14.11
C ALA A 18 -5.30 0.49 12.75
N ALA A 19 -4.53 -0.51 12.29
CA ALA A 19 -4.81 -1.20 11.03
C ALA A 19 -6.15 -1.97 11.07
N ALA A 20 -6.49 -2.59 12.20
CA ALA A 20 -7.77 -3.26 12.41
C ALA A 20 -8.97 -2.30 12.38
N GLY A 21 -8.76 -1.02 12.69
CA GLY A 21 -9.78 0.03 12.60
C GLY A 21 -10.18 0.41 11.18
N VAL A 22 -9.44 -0.01 10.15
CA VAL A 22 -9.79 0.23 8.74
C VAL A 22 -10.76 -0.87 8.28
N THR A 23 -12.05 -0.58 8.35
CA THR A 23 -13.13 -1.54 8.07
C THR A 23 -13.62 -1.52 6.62
N CYS A 24 -13.17 -0.57 5.80
CA CYS A 24 -13.48 -0.58 4.37
C CYS A 24 -12.60 -1.59 3.62
N ARG A 25 -13.09 -2.06 2.46
CA ARG A 25 -12.25 -2.80 1.51
C ARG A 25 -11.03 -1.96 1.19
N THR A 26 -9.84 -2.54 1.33
CA THR A 26 -8.57 -1.88 1.06
C THR A 26 -7.78 -2.67 0.03
N LEU A 27 -7.23 -1.97 -0.97
CA LEU A 27 -6.23 -2.51 -1.89
C LEU A 27 -4.85 -2.04 -1.45
N LEU A 28 -3.97 -2.97 -1.09
CA LEU A 28 -2.55 -2.71 -0.88
C LEU A 28 -1.77 -3.07 -2.13
N ILE A 29 -1.01 -2.12 -2.68
CA ILE A 29 -0.18 -2.33 -3.87
C ILE A 29 1.29 -2.12 -3.49
N GLU A 30 2.12 -3.10 -3.77
CA GLU A 30 3.58 -3.00 -3.62
C GLU A 30 4.31 -3.26 -4.95
N GLY A 31 5.49 -2.67 -5.12
CA GLY A 31 6.39 -2.99 -6.22
C GLY A 31 7.36 -4.08 -5.81
N GLU A 32 7.52 -5.12 -6.63
CA GLU A 32 8.44 -6.25 -6.40
C GLU A 32 9.85 -5.81 -5.96
N ARG A 33 10.39 -4.77 -6.62
CA ARG A 33 11.75 -4.24 -6.43
C ARG A 33 11.83 -3.08 -5.45
N SER A 34 10.76 -2.81 -4.70
CA SER A 34 10.77 -1.76 -3.68
C SER A 34 11.78 -2.09 -2.58
N PRO A 35 12.32 -1.11 -1.84
CA PRO A 35 13.08 -1.38 -0.62
C PRO A 35 12.34 -2.33 0.33
N ARG A 36 13.09 -3.22 0.99
CA ARG A 36 12.54 -4.28 1.86
C ARG A 36 11.59 -3.74 2.92
N SER A 37 11.93 -2.60 3.53
CA SER A 37 11.10 -1.96 4.57
C SER A 37 9.68 -1.65 4.08
N TYR A 38 9.49 -1.28 2.81
CA TYR A 38 8.15 -1.06 2.26
C TYR A 38 7.36 -2.36 2.10
N ARG A 39 8.01 -3.42 1.62
CA ARG A 39 7.36 -4.74 1.50
C ARG A 39 7.01 -5.33 2.86
N ASP A 40 7.90 -5.19 3.84
CA ASP A 40 7.65 -5.65 5.21
C ASP A 40 6.47 -4.89 5.85
N ASN A 41 6.31 -3.59 5.55
CA ASN A 41 5.16 -2.81 5.99
C ASN A 41 3.86 -3.28 5.35
N VAL A 42 3.85 -3.51 4.03
CA VAL A 42 2.67 -4.01 3.31
C VAL A 42 2.27 -5.39 3.82
N GLU A 43 3.24 -6.28 4.07
CA GLU A 43 2.99 -7.60 4.64
C GLU A 43 2.36 -7.53 6.04
N LYS A 44 2.90 -6.68 6.93
CA LYS A 44 2.34 -6.47 8.27
C LYS A 44 0.91 -5.94 8.21
N LEU A 45 0.66 -4.93 7.37
CA LEU A 45 -0.67 -4.36 7.20
C LEU A 45 -1.65 -5.38 6.63
N ALA A 46 -1.25 -6.18 5.64
CA ALA A 46 -2.09 -7.24 5.10
C ALA A 46 -2.47 -8.29 6.17
N GLY A 47 -1.57 -8.58 7.11
CA GLY A 47 -1.87 -9.48 8.25
C GLY A 47 -2.67 -8.86 9.39
N TRP A 48 -2.88 -7.53 9.40
CA TRP A 48 -3.61 -6.82 10.46
C TRP A 48 -4.98 -6.28 10.03
N MET A 49 -5.14 -5.97 8.74
CA MET A 49 -6.36 -5.38 8.21
C MET A 49 -7.41 -6.45 7.92
N PRO A 50 -8.70 -6.22 8.26
CA PRO A 50 -9.75 -7.22 8.12
C PRO A 50 -10.18 -7.48 6.67
N HIS A 51 -10.09 -6.48 5.78
CA HIS A 51 -10.63 -6.54 4.42
C HIS A 51 -9.63 -6.07 3.38
N VAL A 52 -8.58 -6.87 3.15
CA VAL A 52 -7.45 -6.49 2.32
C VAL A 52 -7.34 -7.35 1.05
N ASP A 53 -7.10 -6.70 -0.08
CA ASP A 53 -6.57 -7.31 -1.30
C ASP A 53 -5.12 -6.82 -1.46
N LYS A 54 -4.14 -7.72 -1.43
CA LYS A 54 -2.72 -7.39 -1.61
C LYS A 54 -2.29 -7.75 -3.03
N ARG A 55 -1.68 -6.80 -3.74
CA ARG A 55 -1.16 -6.97 -5.10
C ARG A 55 0.29 -6.52 -5.20
N THR A 56 1.07 -7.28 -5.96
CA THR A 56 2.46 -6.95 -6.27
C THR A 56 2.58 -6.64 -7.77
N ILE A 57 3.19 -5.51 -8.12
CA ILE A 57 3.52 -5.18 -9.52
C ILE A 57 4.95 -5.68 -9.79
N ALA A 58 5.05 -6.69 -10.66
CA ALA A 58 6.33 -7.25 -11.10
C ALA A 58 7.21 -6.17 -11.76
N GLY A 59 8.51 -6.20 -11.48
CA GLY A 59 9.48 -5.23 -12.01
C GLY A 59 9.41 -3.83 -11.40
N ALA A 60 8.35 -3.46 -10.69
CA ALA A 60 8.16 -2.12 -10.16
C ALA A 60 8.91 -1.87 -8.85
N SER A 61 9.40 -0.65 -8.66
CA SER A 61 9.83 -0.11 -7.37
C SER A 61 8.73 0.80 -6.79
N HIS A 62 9.06 1.76 -5.92
CA HIS A 62 8.06 2.55 -5.17
C HIS A 62 7.15 3.43 -6.06
N GLY A 63 7.71 4.11 -7.07
CA GLY A 63 6.97 5.02 -7.98
C GLY A 63 6.12 4.31 -9.04
N MET A 64 5.50 3.18 -8.69
CA MET A 64 4.80 2.27 -9.61
C MET A 64 3.55 2.89 -10.26
N ASN A 65 2.93 3.89 -9.61
CA ASN A 65 1.81 4.65 -10.17
C ASN A 65 2.20 5.47 -11.42
N VAL A 66 3.49 5.81 -11.57
CA VAL A 66 4.02 6.53 -12.74
C VAL A 66 4.74 5.57 -13.68
N THR A 67 5.70 4.80 -13.14
CA THR A 67 6.58 3.94 -13.95
C THR A 67 5.87 2.70 -14.52
N HIS A 68 4.79 2.26 -13.88
CA HIS A 68 3.99 1.09 -14.28
C HIS A 68 2.50 1.45 -14.33
N ALA A 69 2.18 2.68 -14.77
CA ALA A 69 0.85 3.27 -14.70
C ALA A 69 -0.26 2.38 -15.29
N ALA A 70 0.01 1.71 -16.42
CA ALA A 70 -0.97 0.81 -17.04
C ALA A 70 -1.30 -0.40 -16.14
N ALA A 71 -0.30 -1.02 -15.51
CA ALA A 71 -0.52 -2.13 -14.59
C ALA A 71 -1.22 -1.66 -13.30
N PHE A 72 -0.78 -0.52 -12.76
CA PHE A 72 -1.38 0.10 -11.58
C PHE A 72 -2.86 0.43 -11.78
N ASN A 73 -3.20 1.08 -12.90
CA ASN A 73 -4.57 1.47 -13.21
C ASN A 73 -5.48 0.25 -13.44
N ARG A 74 -4.98 -0.84 -14.05
CA ARG A 74 -5.76 -2.09 -14.16
C ARG A 74 -6.13 -2.65 -12.79
N LEU A 75 -5.21 -2.64 -11.82
CA LEU A 75 -5.50 -3.07 -10.46
C LEU A 75 -6.56 -2.18 -9.80
N LEU A 76 -6.46 -0.86 -9.96
CA LEU A 76 -7.46 0.07 -9.45
C LEU A 76 -8.85 -0.16 -10.07
N HIS A 77 -8.93 -0.28 -11.40
CA HIS A 77 -10.19 -0.53 -12.09
C HIS A 77 -10.82 -1.86 -11.67
N ALA A 78 -10.02 -2.92 -11.55
CA ALA A 78 -10.53 -4.21 -11.06
C ALA A 78 -11.05 -4.10 -9.63
N PHE A 79 -10.31 -3.43 -8.75
CA PHE A 79 -10.72 -3.26 -7.35
C PHE A 79 -12.00 -2.43 -7.19
N VAL A 80 -12.10 -1.29 -7.87
CA VAL A 80 -13.28 -0.40 -7.80
C VAL A 80 -14.47 -0.99 -8.56
N GLY A 81 -14.21 -1.65 -9.68
CA GLY A 81 -15.23 -2.26 -10.55
C GLY A 81 -15.80 -3.57 -10.02
N SER A 82 -15.08 -4.29 -9.15
CA SER A 82 -15.55 -5.53 -8.49
C SER A 82 -16.62 -5.29 -7.42
N ARG A 83 -17.50 -4.29 -7.57
CA ARG A 83 -18.62 -4.07 -6.67
C ARG A 83 -19.74 -5.08 -6.97
N THR A 84 -19.57 -6.29 -6.41
CA THR A 84 -20.53 -7.40 -6.37
C THR A 84 -20.06 -8.30 -5.22
N GLN A 85 -20.76 -8.57 -4.13
CA GLN A 85 -22.14 -8.36 -3.68
C GLN A 85 -22.10 -7.93 -2.20
#